data_AF-A1YZJ6-F1
#
_entry.id   AF-A1YZJ6-F1
#
_cell.length_a   1.000
_cell.length_b   1.000
_cell.length_c   1.000
_cell.angle_alpha   90.00
_cell.angle_beta   90.00
_cell.angle_gamma   90.00
#
_symmetry.space_group_name_H-M   'P 1'
#
loop_
_entity.id
_entity.type
_entity.pdbx_description
1 polymer ?
#
loop_
_entity_poly.entity_id
_entity_poly.type
_entity_poly.pdbx_seq_one_letter_code
_entity_poly.pdbx_strand_id
1 'polypeptide(L)'
;DNRLLKYQALLLEGPVLCLCTCATLNPDTFLPDNEEKIEHNCQQVIAQTYSTQGDLLEVPLTDPNLNLYTDGSSFVEKGLRKAGYAVVSDNGILESYP
;
A
#
# COMPACT_ATOMS: atom_id res chain seq x y z
N ASP A 1 6.72 18.44 -5.17
CA ASP A 1 5.87 19.60 -5.47
C ASP A 1 5.80 20.14 -6.90
N ASN A 2 6.83 20.07 -7.77
CA ASN A 2 6.70 20.63 -9.13
C ASN A 2 5.66 19.90 -10.03
N ARG A 3 5.43 18.59 -9.83
CA ARG A 3 4.48 17.79 -10.63
C ARG A 3 3.02 18.16 -10.35
N LEU A 4 2.67 18.38 -9.08
CA LEU A 4 1.30 18.70 -8.69
C LEU A 4 0.86 20.05 -9.28
N LEU A 5 1.72 21.06 -9.18
CA LEU A 5 1.46 22.40 -9.72
C LEU A 5 1.25 22.39 -11.24
N LYS A 6 2.00 21.56 -11.98
CA LYS A 6 1.80 21.38 -13.43
C LYS A 6 0.42 20.80 -13.76
N TYR A 7 -0.01 19.78 -13.02
CA TYR A 7 -1.32 19.18 -13.24
C TYR A 7 -2.46 20.11 -12.82
N GLN A 8 -2.29 20.87 -11.74
CA GLN A 8 -3.26 21.87 -11.32
C GLN A 8 -3.46 22.93 -12.42
N ALA A 9 -2.37 23.50 -12.95
CA ALA A 9 -2.44 24.50 -14.01
C ALA A 9 -3.12 23.96 -15.28
N LEU A 10 -2.86 22.70 -15.65
CA LEU A 10 -3.42 22.09 -16.86
C LEU A 10 -4.87 21.62 -16.69
N LEU A 11 -5.19 20.96 -15.57
CA LEU A 11 -6.46 20.25 -15.37
C LEU A 11 -7.53 21.11 -14.68
N LEU A 12 -7.14 22.06 -13.83
CA LEU A 12 -8.07 22.88 -13.04
C LEU A 12 -8.15 24.33 -13.54
N GLU A 13 -7.02 24.89 -13.98
CA GLU A 13 -6.94 26.31 -14.40
C GLU A 13 -7.01 26.48 -15.92
N GLY A 14 -6.93 25.39 -16.69
CA GLY A 14 -7.03 25.39 -18.14
C GLY A 14 -8.49 25.49 -18.64
N PRO A 15 -8.84 26.41 -19.55
CA PRO A 15 -10.24 26.71 -19.91
C PRO A 15 -10.94 25.66 -20.82
N VAL A 16 -10.29 24.54 -21.15
CA VAL A 16 -10.71 23.63 -22.23
C VAL A 16 -11.12 22.23 -21.72
N LEU A 17 -10.86 21.92 -20.45
CA LEU A 17 -11.10 20.56 -19.93
C LEU A 17 -12.33 20.52 -19.03
N CYS A 18 -13.24 19.58 -19.33
CA CYS A 18 -14.35 19.21 -18.47
C CYS A 18 -14.05 17.84 -17.86
N LEU A 19 -14.02 17.76 -16.53
CA LEU A 19 -13.86 16.51 -15.81
C LEU A 19 -15.25 15.91 -15.56
N CYS A 20 -15.45 14.67 -15.99
CA CYS A 20 -16.65 13.90 -15.70
C CYS A 20 -16.29 12.70 -14.84
N THR A 21 -17.22 12.26 -14.00
CA THR A 21 -17.05 11.05 -13.19
C THR A 21 -17.38 9.82 -14.02
N CYS A 22 -16.54 8.80 -13.92
CA CYS A 22 -16.77 7.48 -14.50
C CYS A 22 -16.41 6.44 -13.44
N ALA A 23 -17.33 5.53 -13.16
CA ALA A 23 -17.18 4.52 -12.10
C ALA A 23 -16.27 3.37 -12.55
N THR A 24 -16.52 2.86 -13.75
CA THR A 24 -15.83 1.69 -14.32
C THR A 24 -15.69 1.87 -15.83
N LEU A 25 -14.55 1.43 -16.35
CA LEU A 25 -14.31 1.32 -17.79
C LEU A 25 -14.27 -0.15 -18.18
N ASN A 26 -14.88 -0.48 -19.31
CA ASN A 26 -14.66 -1.79 -19.93
C ASN A 26 -13.16 -1.89 -20.33
N PRO A 27 -12.42 -2.93 -19.90
CA PRO A 27 -10.99 -3.06 -20.17
C PRO A 27 -10.65 -3.29 -21.65
N ASP A 28 -11.60 -3.74 -22.47
CA ASP A 28 -11.40 -3.97 -23.91
C ASP A 28 -11.72 -2.70 -24.72
N THR A 29 -12.86 -2.06 -24.44
CA THR A 29 -13.33 -0.91 -25.24
C THR A 29 -12.94 0.45 -24.66
N PHE A 30 -12.51 0.51 -23.39
CA PHE A 30 -12.27 1.75 -22.62
C PHE A 30 -13.46 2.71 -22.59
N LEU A 31 -14.67 2.19 -22.81
CA LEU A 31 -15.90 2.96 -22.70
C LEU A 31 -16.47 2.87 -21.28
N PRO A 32 -17.21 3.89 -20.81
CA PRO A 32 -17.95 3.81 -19.56
C PRO A 32 -18.88 2.60 -19.61
N ASP A 33 -18.82 1.76 -18.57
CA ASP A 33 -19.81 0.71 -18.42
C ASP A 33 -21.16 1.32 -18.04
N ASN A 34 -22.27 0.77 -18.52
CA ASN A 34 -23.61 1.33 -18.31
C ASN A 34 -24.19 1.05 -16.91
N GLU A 35 -23.35 0.58 -15.97
CA GLU A 35 -23.77 0.26 -14.62
C GLU A 35 -23.97 1.51 -13.75
N GLU A 36 -24.91 1.40 -12.80
CA GLU A 36 -25.55 2.49 -12.05
C GLU A 36 -24.60 3.53 -11.44
N LYS A 37 -25.11 4.75 -11.23
CA LYS A 37 -24.45 5.82 -10.47
C LYS A 37 -23.98 5.27 -9.12
N ILE A 38 -22.68 5.05 -8.98
CA ILE A 38 -22.08 4.70 -7.71
C ILE A 38 -22.18 5.91 -6.76
N GLU A 39 -22.81 5.70 -5.61
CA GLU A 39 -22.84 6.67 -4.52
C GLU A 39 -21.41 6.89 -4.01
N HIS A 40 -20.91 8.12 -4.12
CA HIS A 40 -19.56 8.46 -3.68
C HIS A 40 -19.47 8.42 -2.14
N ASN A 41 -19.09 7.27 -1.59
CA ASN A 41 -18.85 7.13 -0.16
C ASN A 41 -17.44 7.63 0.21
N CYS A 42 -17.37 8.89 0.64
CA CYS A 42 -16.13 9.54 1.07
C CYS A 42 -15.38 8.74 2.15
N GLN A 43 -16.08 8.00 3.03
CA GLN A 43 -15.44 7.23 4.09
C GLN A 43 -14.70 6.01 3.55
N GLN A 44 -15.26 5.33 2.53
CA GLN A 44 -14.61 4.21 1.87
C GLN A 44 -13.35 4.65 1.11
N VAL A 45 -13.41 5.79 0.42
CA VAL A 45 -12.26 6.35 -0.31
C VAL A 45 -11.13 6.72 0.67
N ILE A 46 -11.47 7.32 1.81
CA ILE A 46 -10.49 7.62 2.86
C ILE A 46 -9.90 6.31 3.40
N ALA A 47 -10.73 5.32 3.74
CA ALA A 47 -10.23 4.04 4.25
C ALA A 47 -9.28 3.35 3.26
N GLN A 48 -9.56 3.41 1.94
CA GLN A 48 -8.65 2.89 0.91
C GLN A 48 -7.37 3.72 0.78
N THR A 49 -7.47 5.05 0.78
CA THR A 49 -6.31 5.96 0.63
C THR A 49 -5.36 5.88 1.82
N TYR A 50 -5.89 5.62 3.02
CA TYR A 50 -5.13 5.51 4.27
C TYR A 50 -4.96 4.06 4.73
N SER A 51 -5.36 3.07 3.93
CA SER A 51 -5.07 1.67 4.20
C SER A 51 -3.56 1.49 4.15
N THR A 52 -3.00 0.97 5.24
CA THR A 52 -1.61 0.55 5.32
C THR A 52 -1.41 -0.61 4.35
N GLN A 53 -0.91 -0.29 3.15
CA GLN A 53 -0.42 -1.24 2.15
C GLN A 53 -1.37 -2.43 1.92
N GLY A 54 -2.54 -2.18 1.31
CA GLY A 54 -3.58 -3.19 1.08
C GLY A 54 -3.19 -4.35 0.16
N ASP A 55 -2.02 -4.27 -0.48
CA ASP A 55 -1.37 -5.32 -1.25
C ASP A 55 -0.59 -6.34 -0.38
N LEU A 56 -0.41 -6.09 0.92
CA LEU A 56 0.11 -7.08 1.85
C LEU A 56 -0.97 -8.12 2.17
N LEU A 57 -0.76 -9.34 1.71
CA LEU A 57 -1.64 -10.48 1.97
C LEU A 57 -1.01 -11.42 3.00
N GLU A 58 -1.84 -12.09 3.80
CA GLU A 58 -1.43 -13.18 4.70
C GLU A 58 -1.08 -14.49 3.93
N VAL A 59 -0.85 -14.39 2.62
CA VAL A 59 -0.54 -15.52 1.73
C VAL A 59 0.91 -15.39 1.27
N PRO A 60 1.72 -16.46 1.38
CA PRO A 60 3.10 -16.44 0.87
C PRO A 60 3.16 -16.12 -0.63
N LEU A 61 4.21 -15.41 -1.03
CA LEU A 61 4.49 -15.18 -2.45
C LEU A 61 4.85 -16.51 -3.15
N THR A 62 4.44 -16.66 -4.42
CA THR A 62 4.72 -17.87 -5.21
C THR A 62 6.21 -18.06 -5.51
N ASP A 63 6.94 -16.96 -5.71
CA ASP A 63 8.38 -16.97 -6.03
C ASP A 63 9.09 -15.77 -5.34
N PRO A 64 9.31 -15.85 -4.02
CA PRO A 64 9.96 -14.78 -3.28
C PRO A 64 11.47 -14.78 -3.53
N ASN A 65 12.06 -13.59 -3.72
CA ASN A 65 13.51 -13.45 -3.77
C ASN A 65 14.21 -13.92 -2.48
N LEU A 66 13.54 -13.74 -1.33
CA LEU A 66 14.01 -14.09 0.01
C LEU A 66 12.84 -14.56 0.87
N ASN A 67 13.00 -15.72 1.52
CA ASN A 67 12.17 -16.10 2.65
C ASN A 67 12.87 -15.65 3.93
N LEU A 68 12.22 -14.77 4.69
CA LEU A 68 12.75 -14.27 5.95
C LEU A 68 11.90 -14.79 7.11
N TYR A 69 12.58 -15.24 8.16
CA TYR A 69 12.01 -15.56 9.45
C TYR A 69 12.56 -14.55 10.45
N THR A 70 11.69 -13.96 11.25
CA THR A 70 12.06 -12.99 12.26
C THR A 70 11.63 -13.51 13.62
N ASP A 71 12.51 -13.36 14.60
CA ASP A 71 12.16 -13.60 16.00
C ASP A 71 12.77 -12.51 16.88
N GLY A 72 12.05 -12.18 17.94
CA GLY A 72 12.42 -11.18 18.92
C GLY A 72 12.20 -11.74 20.32
N SER A 73 13.27 -11.86 21.10
CA SER A 73 13.20 -12.36 22.47
C SER A 73 13.39 -11.21 23.45
N SER A 74 12.59 -11.19 24.52
CA SER A 74 12.65 -10.16 25.54
C SER A 74 12.39 -10.73 26.93
N PHE A 75 13.33 -10.56 27.85
CA PHE A 75 13.22 -11.10 29.21
C PHE A 75 13.77 -10.12 30.26
N VAL A 76 13.37 -10.30 31.52
CA VAL A 76 13.87 -9.51 32.64
C VAL A 76 14.85 -10.35 33.45
N GLU A 77 16.04 -9.84 33.66
CA GLU A 77 17.04 -10.44 34.52
C GLU A 77 17.52 -9.41 35.54
N LYS A 78 17.42 -9.73 36.83
CA LYS A 78 17.83 -8.83 37.93
C LYS A 78 17.16 -7.45 37.87
N GLY A 79 15.91 -7.40 37.43
CA GLY A 79 15.14 -6.15 37.28
C GLY A 79 15.46 -5.34 36.03
N LEU A 80 16.42 -5.78 35.19
CA LEU A 80 16.77 -5.14 33.93
C LEU A 80 16.17 -5.90 32.76
N ARG A 81 15.55 -5.17 31.83
CA ARG A 81 15.03 -5.72 30.57
C ARG A 81 16.18 -5.95 29.60
N LYS A 82 16.28 -7.16 29.05
CA LYS A 82 17.13 -7.53 27.93
C LYS A 82 16.25 -7.92 26.75
N ALA A 83 16.60 -7.49 25.56
CA ALA A 83 15.82 -7.79 24.38
C ALA A 83 16.72 -7.84 23.15
N GLY A 84 16.62 -8.93 22.40
CA GLY A 84 17.35 -9.12 21.15
C GLY A 84 16.41 -9.56 20.05
N TYR A 85 16.93 -9.54 18.82
CA TYR A 85 16.22 -10.00 17.64
C TYR A 85 17.16 -10.73 16.68
N ALA A 86 16.57 -11.53 15.81
CA ALA A 86 17.25 -12.17 14.69
C ALA A 86 16.36 -12.14 13.44
N VAL A 87 16.99 -11.86 12.29
CA VAL A 87 16.41 -12.02 10.97
C VAL A 87 17.24 -13.08 10.26
N VAL A 88 16.59 -14.19 9.91
CA VAL A 88 17.24 -15.34 9.28
C VAL A 88 16.55 -15.69 7.98
N SER A 89 17.30 -16.29 7.08
CA SER A 89 16.81 -16.85 5.83
C SER A 89 17.10 -18.34 5.78
N ASP A 90 16.62 -19.01 4.73
CA ASP A 90 16.96 -20.41 4.46
C ASP A 90 18.49 -20.62 4.32
N ASN A 91 19.25 -19.58 3.98
CA ASN A 91 20.70 -19.61 3.80
C ASN A 91 21.50 -19.20 5.06
N GLY A 92 20.84 -18.86 6.17
CA GLY A 92 21.48 -18.49 7.42
C GLY A 92 21.09 -17.12 7.96
N ILE A 93 21.88 -16.61 8.92
CA ILE A 93 21.62 -15.37 9.65
C ILE A 93 21.95 -14.17 8.76
N LEU A 94 20.99 -13.27 8.60
CA LEU A 94 21.17 -12.01 7.90
C LEU A 94 21.55 -10.89 8.85
N GLU A 95 20.85 -10.80 9.99
CA GLU A 95 21.06 -9.78 11.02
C GLU A 95 20.65 -10.32 12.39
N SER A 96 21.37 -9.93 13.44
CA SER A 96 20.98 -10.23 14.82
C SER A 96 21.59 -9.25 15.80
N TYR A 97 20.85 -8.86 16.83
CA TYR A 97 21.34 -8.06 17.95
C TYR A 97 20.80 -8.56 19.29
N PRO A 98 21.59 -8.48 20.37
CA PRO A 98 21.18 -8.85 21.72
C PRO A 98 20.44 -7.73 22.48
#